data_AF-A0A956IC05-F1
#
_entry.id   AF-A0A956IC05-F1
#
_cell.length_a   1.000
_cell.length_b   1.000
_cell.length_c   1.000
_cell.angle_alpha   90.00
_cell.angle_beta   90.00
_cell.angle_gamma   90.00
#
_symmetry.space_group_name_H-M   'P 1'
#
loop_
_entity.id
_entity.type
_entity.pdbx_description
1 polymer ?
#
loop_
_entity_poly.entity_id
_entity_poly.type
_entity_poly.pdbx_seq_one_letter_code
_entity_poly.pdbx_strand_id
1 'polypeptide(L)'
;MHDLVIRGGTIVDGTGRERFTGDVAVQDGRIVAVGKVDGAAKRTIDASGAIVTPGFTDVHTHYDGQISWDEELAPSSIHGVTTAVLGSCGVGFAPVRPTDHQTLIELMEGVEDIPGSALAEGIKWGWESFGEYMETLDRMPHAIDFLCQVPHDALRVYVMGERAVADEAATEKDIETMRALLRAALEEGAVGFSTGRSDNHRSVHGAATPASESTLQELVGLGRAFEGLSHGVIQAVSDFDMNQFPKGERGRFDEEFDLLIQMARAAKRPMSISTMQRDHSPNQWRWILEGAQKAVDEGLDIRCQVGARAIG
;
A
#
# COMPACT_ATOMS: atom_id res chain seq x y z
N MET A 1 -7.38 -27.00 27.80
CA MET A 1 -7.04 -25.74 28.49
C MET A 1 -6.53 -24.81 27.42
N HIS A 2 -7.16 -23.65 27.25
CA HIS A 2 -6.81 -22.70 26.19
C HIS A 2 -5.59 -21.85 26.59
N ASP A 3 -4.91 -21.24 25.63
CA ASP A 3 -3.81 -20.31 25.93
C ASP A 3 -4.34 -18.96 26.42
N LEU A 4 -5.31 -18.40 25.71
CA LEU A 4 -5.99 -17.15 26.04
C LEU A 4 -7.49 -17.32 25.87
N VAL A 5 -8.27 -16.76 26.80
CA VAL A 5 -9.70 -16.49 26.58
C VAL A 5 -10.00 -15.03 26.90
N ILE A 6 -10.62 -14.34 25.95
CA ILE A 6 -11.21 -13.00 26.12
C ILE A 6 -12.69 -13.21 26.46
N ARG A 7 -13.17 -12.73 27.60
CA ARG A 7 -14.51 -13.06 28.12
C ARG A 7 -15.45 -11.86 28.17
N GLY A 8 -16.73 -12.12 27.87
CA GLY A 8 -17.84 -11.19 28.12
C GLY A 8 -17.86 -9.94 27.24
N GLY A 9 -17.09 -9.93 26.15
CA GLY A 9 -17.00 -8.78 25.25
C GLY A 9 -18.17 -8.69 24.27
N THR A 10 -18.37 -7.50 23.69
CA THR A 10 -19.26 -7.32 22.54
C THR A 10 -18.49 -7.61 21.26
N ILE A 11 -18.73 -8.75 20.64
CA ILE A 11 -18.00 -9.23 19.47
C ILE A 11 -18.56 -8.56 18.19
N VAL A 12 -17.66 -7.94 17.42
CA VAL A 12 -17.89 -7.46 16.06
C VAL A 12 -16.86 -8.16 15.17
N ASP A 13 -17.25 -9.22 14.49
CA ASP A 13 -16.30 -10.17 13.87
C ASP A 13 -15.86 -9.82 12.45
N GLY A 14 -16.22 -8.64 11.94
CA GLY A 14 -15.85 -8.18 10.60
C GLY A 14 -16.69 -8.75 9.46
N THR A 15 -17.64 -9.65 9.70
CA THR A 15 -18.50 -10.23 8.64
C THR A 15 -19.66 -9.33 8.22
N GLY A 16 -19.89 -8.23 8.93
CA GLY A 16 -21.03 -7.33 8.73
C GLY A 16 -22.32 -7.76 9.42
N ARG A 17 -22.33 -8.91 10.12
CA ARG A 17 -23.49 -9.34 10.92
C ARG A 17 -23.67 -8.50 12.19
N GLU A 18 -24.83 -8.65 12.84
CA GLU A 18 -25.12 -7.98 14.11
C GLU A 18 -24.13 -8.41 15.21
N ARG A 19 -23.69 -7.44 16.01
CA ARG A 19 -22.81 -7.67 17.16
C ARG A 19 -23.50 -8.50 18.24
N PHE A 20 -22.74 -9.32 18.96
CA PHE A 20 -23.28 -10.18 20.02
C PHE A 20 -22.31 -10.29 21.19
N THR A 21 -22.82 -10.55 22.39
CA THR A 21 -21.97 -10.77 23.57
C THR A 21 -21.42 -12.19 23.57
N GLY A 22 -20.13 -12.35 23.85
CA GLY A 22 -19.51 -13.65 24.00
C GLY A 22 -18.03 -13.59 24.35
N ASP A 23 -17.42 -14.75 24.21
CA ASP A 23 -16.03 -15.03 24.51
C ASP A 23 -15.27 -15.40 23.22
N VAL A 24 -13.95 -15.22 23.22
CA VAL A 24 -13.04 -15.67 22.16
C VAL A 24 -11.93 -16.50 22.79
N ALA A 25 -11.73 -17.72 22.29
CA ALA A 25 -10.68 -18.63 22.74
C ALA A 25 -9.56 -18.73 21.71
N VAL A 26 -8.31 -18.65 22.19
CA VAL A 26 -7.11 -18.78 21.38
C VAL A 26 -6.28 -19.97 21.86
N GLN A 27 -5.81 -20.77 20.92
CA GLN A 27 -4.89 -21.89 21.12
C GLN A 27 -3.86 -21.89 20.00
N ASP A 28 -2.58 -21.97 20.35
CA ASP A 28 -1.45 -22.03 19.40
C ASP A 28 -1.51 -20.92 18.34
N GLY A 29 -1.78 -19.69 18.80
CA GLY A 29 -1.88 -18.50 17.96
C GLY A 29 -3.13 -18.41 17.07
N ARG A 30 -4.08 -19.36 17.17
CA ARG A 30 -5.29 -19.39 16.36
C ARG A 30 -6.55 -19.27 17.19
N ILE A 31 -7.57 -18.62 16.64
CA ILE A 31 -8.91 -18.58 17.22
C ILE A 31 -9.54 -19.98 17.07
N VAL A 32 -9.91 -20.61 18.19
CA VAL A 32 -10.50 -21.97 18.21
C VAL A 32 -11.97 -22.00 18.61
N ALA A 33 -12.49 -20.93 19.22
CA ALA A 33 -13.91 -20.79 19.52
C ALA A 33 -14.32 -19.32 19.67
N VAL A 34 -15.56 -19.01 19.28
CA VAL A 34 -16.18 -17.68 19.39
C VAL A 34 -17.63 -17.86 19.88
N GLY A 35 -18.06 -17.03 20.83
CA GLY A 35 -19.39 -17.12 21.43
C GLY A 35 -19.32 -17.71 22.83
N LYS A 36 -19.91 -18.89 23.07
CA LYS A 36 -19.79 -19.54 24.38
C LYS A 36 -18.50 -20.37 24.45
N VAL A 37 -17.59 -20.01 25.35
CA VAL A 37 -16.33 -20.74 25.55
C VAL A 37 -16.31 -21.43 26.92
N ASP A 38 -16.36 -22.76 26.88
CA ASP A 38 -16.18 -23.61 28.06
C ASP A 38 -14.68 -23.91 28.30
N GLY A 39 -14.33 -24.20 29.56
CA GLY A 39 -12.98 -24.63 29.97
C GLY A 39 -12.07 -23.52 30.50
N ALA A 40 -10.97 -23.95 31.14
CA ALA A 40 -9.96 -23.05 31.71
C ALA A 40 -8.97 -22.55 30.64
N ALA A 41 -8.38 -21.38 30.90
CA ALA A 41 -7.35 -20.76 30.07
C ALA A 41 -6.10 -20.42 30.89
N LYS A 42 -4.91 -20.41 30.27
CA LYS A 42 -3.68 -19.96 30.92
C LYS A 42 -3.73 -18.47 31.24
N ARG A 43 -4.29 -17.67 30.33
CA ARG A 43 -4.59 -16.25 30.51
C ARG A 43 -6.06 -15.99 30.24
N THR A 44 -6.71 -15.21 31.09
CA THR A 44 -8.08 -14.72 30.86
C THR A 44 -8.07 -13.20 30.86
N ILE A 45 -8.73 -12.60 29.88
CA ILE A 45 -8.97 -11.15 29.80
C ILE A 45 -10.47 -10.93 30.00
N ASP A 46 -10.84 -10.08 30.96
CA ASP A 46 -12.22 -9.61 31.10
C ASP A 46 -12.45 -8.43 30.15
N ALA A 47 -13.30 -8.64 29.15
CA ALA A 47 -13.68 -7.64 28.16
C ALA A 47 -15.10 -7.11 28.38
N SER A 48 -15.64 -7.27 29.60
CA SER A 48 -16.96 -6.72 29.97
C SER A 48 -17.02 -5.22 29.69
N GLY A 49 -18.01 -4.81 28.89
CA GLY A 49 -18.18 -3.41 28.47
C GLY A 49 -17.27 -2.95 27.33
N ALA A 50 -16.37 -3.81 26.83
CA ALA A 50 -15.51 -3.54 25.68
C ALA A 50 -16.04 -4.19 24.40
N ILE A 51 -15.53 -3.72 23.26
CA ILE A 51 -15.73 -4.33 21.94
C ILE A 51 -14.53 -5.25 21.67
N VAL A 52 -14.81 -6.43 21.12
CA VAL A 52 -13.80 -7.38 20.62
C VAL A 52 -13.95 -7.49 19.11
N THR A 53 -12.92 -7.08 18.38
CA THR A 53 -12.88 -7.10 16.91
C THR A 53 -11.70 -7.95 16.43
N PRO A 54 -11.67 -8.36 15.15
CA PRO A 54 -10.40 -8.61 14.48
C PRO A 54 -9.48 -7.38 14.63
N GLY A 55 -8.17 -7.61 14.67
CA GLY A 55 -7.22 -6.49 14.56
C GLY A 55 -7.39 -5.77 13.23
N PHE A 56 -7.11 -4.48 13.21
CA PHE A 56 -7.28 -3.68 12.00
C PHE A 56 -6.14 -3.96 11.02
N THR A 57 -6.45 -3.90 9.72
CA THR A 57 -5.45 -3.93 8.65
C THR A 57 -5.29 -2.53 8.12
N ASP A 58 -4.11 -1.94 8.34
CA ASP A 58 -3.75 -0.68 7.71
C ASP A 58 -3.25 -0.96 6.30
N VAL A 59 -4.08 -0.62 5.32
CA VAL A 59 -3.88 -0.92 3.90
C VAL A 59 -3.10 0.15 3.15
N HIS A 60 -2.62 1.19 3.84
CA HIS A 60 -1.88 2.29 3.22
C HIS A 60 -0.90 2.91 4.22
N THR A 61 0.34 2.42 4.23
CA THR A 61 1.40 2.96 5.09
C THR A 61 2.66 3.28 4.30
N HIS A 62 3.50 4.09 4.93
CA HIS A 62 4.84 4.47 4.48
C HIS A 62 5.92 4.08 5.49
N TYR A 63 5.76 2.90 6.10
CA TYR A 63 6.76 2.36 7.05
C TYR A 63 7.93 1.66 6.37
N ASP A 64 8.07 1.76 5.05
CA ASP A 64 9.07 1.09 4.21
C ASP A 64 10.50 1.16 4.77
N GLY A 65 10.86 2.33 5.31
CA GLY A 65 12.11 2.53 6.04
C GLY A 65 11.96 2.14 7.51
N GLN A 66 10.93 2.69 8.17
CA GLN A 66 10.69 2.57 9.62
C GLN A 66 10.70 1.13 10.12
N ILE A 67 10.17 0.19 9.33
CA ILE A 67 10.14 -1.22 9.68
C ILE A 67 11.53 -1.83 9.91
N SER A 68 12.60 -1.19 9.42
CA SER A 68 13.99 -1.66 9.63
C SER A 68 14.61 -1.26 10.99
N TRP A 69 13.96 -0.39 11.76
CA TRP A 69 14.45 0.04 13.08
C TRP A 69 13.39 0.11 14.18
N ASP A 70 12.10 0.17 13.85
CA ASP A 70 10.99 0.19 14.81
C ASP A 70 10.19 -1.12 14.74
N GLU A 71 10.46 -2.00 15.70
CA GLU A 71 9.82 -3.31 15.84
C GLU A 71 8.32 -3.19 16.21
N GLU A 72 7.89 -2.07 16.80
CA GLU A 72 6.52 -1.90 17.27
C GLU A 72 5.58 -1.36 16.19
N LEU A 73 6.11 -0.63 15.20
CA LEU A 73 5.34 0.18 14.26
C LEU A 73 4.26 0.99 15.00
N ALA A 74 4.69 1.65 16.08
CA ALA A 74 3.83 2.23 17.11
C ALA A 74 2.71 3.12 16.56
N PRO A 75 2.92 3.96 15.52
CA PRO A 75 1.84 4.81 15.00
C PRO A 75 0.64 4.03 14.44
N SER A 76 0.80 2.73 14.14
CA SER A 76 -0.29 1.83 13.78
C SER A 76 -0.71 0.93 14.95
N SER A 77 0.25 0.24 15.57
CA SER A 77 -0.05 -0.81 16.55
C SER A 77 -0.79 -0.31 17.79
N ILE A 78 -0.49 0.91 18.26
CA ILE A 78 -1.19 1.51 19.42
C ILE A 78 -2.65 1.89 19.11
N HIS A 79 -3.05 1.90 17.84
CA HIS A 79 -4.41 2.17 17.37
C HIS A 79 -5.20 0.89 17.05
N GLY A 80 -4.67 -0.29 17.41
CA GLY A 80 -5.34 -1.58 17.20
C GLY A 80 -5.11 -2.19 15.83
N VAL A 81 -4.19 -1.64 15.04
CA VAL A 81 -3.69 -2.28 13.82
C VAL A 81 -2.85 -3.49 14.20
N THR A 82 -3.10 -4.62 13.55
CA THR A 82 -2.30 -5.85 13.70
C THR A 82 -1.63 -6.27 12.40
N THR A 83 -1.94 -5.60 11.29
CA THR A 83 -1.29 -5.85 10.00
C THR A 83 -1.16 -4.54 9.23
N ALA A 84 0.02 -4.24 8.70
CA ALA A 84 0.28 -3.07 7.86
C ALA A 84 0.70 -3.43 6.43
N VAL A 85 0.32 -2.63 5.44
CA VAL A 85 0.77 -2.76 4.05
C VAL A 85 1.77 -1.66 3.73
N LEU A 86 2.99 -2.08 3.35
CA LEU A 86 4.11 -1.23 3.00
C LEU A 86 4.19 -1.00 1.49
N GLY A 87 4.96 0.00 1.08
CA GLY A 87 5.21 0.29 -0.32
C GLY A 87 4.01 0.90 -1.00
N SER A 88 3.36 1.88 -0.37
CA SER A 88 2.21 2.60 -0.94
C SER A 88 2.68 3.71 -1.89
N CYS A 89 1.77 4.20 -2.74
CA CYS A 89 1.99 5.35 -3.62
C CYS A 89 3.09 5.21 -4.68
N GLY A 90 3.68 4.03 -4.84
CA GLY A 90 4.84 3.83 -5.70
C GLY A 90 6.17 4.23 -5.07
N VAL A 91 6.20 4.66 -3.81
CA VAL A 91 7.42 5.06 -3.11
C VAL A 91 7.85 3.99 -2.10
N GLY A 92 9.15 3.75 -1.99
CA GLY A 92 9.72 2.80 -1.04
C GLY A 92 11.22 2.62 -1.30
N PHE A 93 11.83 1.65 -0.61
CA PHE A 93 13.30 1.49 -0.57
C PHE A 93 13.82 0.23 -1.26
N ALA A 94 12.99 -0.47 -2.04
CA ALA A 94 13.38 -1.67 -2.77
C ALA A 94 12.58 -1.83 -4.08
N PRO A 95 13.17 -2.35 -5.17
CA PRO A 95 14.61 -2.64 -5.32
C PRO A 95 15.44 -1.36 -5.38
N VAL A 96 16.72 -1.43 -5.03
CA VAL A 96 17.61 -0.26 -5.03
C VAL A 96 19.07 -0.68 -5.18
N ARG A 97 19.85 0.03 -5.99
CA ARG A 97 21.29 -0.21 -6.06
C ARG A 97 21.97 0.47 -4.86
N PRO A 98 23.11 -0.06 -4.39
CA PRO A 98 23.90 0.61 -3.34
C PRO A 98 24.26 2.07 -3.64
N THR A 99 24.39 2.44 -4.92
CA THR A 99 24.69 3.81 -5.35
C THR A 99 23.50 4.76 -5.28
N ASP A 100 22.28 4.24 -5.20
CA ASP A 100 21.03 4.99 -5.39
C ASP A 100 20.22 5.13 -4.08
N HIS A 101 20.76 4.65 -2.96
CA HIS A 101 20.12 4.75 -1.63
C HIS A 101 19.72 6.19 -1.28
N GLN A 102 20.62 7.15 -1.53
CA GLN A 102 20.38 8.56 -1.25
C GLN A 102 19.23 9.12 -2.10
N THR A 103 19.13 8.69 -3.36
CA THR A 103 18.04 9.10 -4.26
C THR A 103 16.67 8.66 -3.73
N LEU A 104 16.56 7.43 -3.21
CA LEU A 104 15.30 6.97 -2.63
C LEU A 104 14.99 7.62 -1.27
N ILE A 105 16.01 7.98 -0.49
CA ILE A 105 15.84 8.77 0.75
C ILE A 105 15.26 10.15 0.42
N GLU A 106 15.84 10.86 -0.54
CA GLU A 106 15.37 12.19 -0.98
C GLU A 106 13.96 12.11 -1.61
N LEU A 107 13.63 11.00 -2.26
CA LEU A 107 12.28 10.79 -2.77
C LEU A 107 11.27 10.66 -1.62
N MET A 108 11.54 9.78 -0.64
CA MET A 108 10.65 9.56 0.51
C MET A 108 10.51 10.82 1.38
N GLU A 109 11.60 11.55 1.61
CA GLU A 109 11.59 12.79 2.39
C GLU A 109 10.65 13.84 1.80
N GLY A 110 10.67 14.02 0.47
CA GLY A 110 9.81 15.00 -0.19
C GLY A 110 8.33 14.59 -0.22
N VAL A 111 8.04 13.29 -0.33
CA VAL A 111 6.66 12.78 -0.47
C VAL A 111 5.96 12.67 0.88
N GLU A 112 6.64 12.13 1.90
CA GLU A 112 6.03 11.78 3.19
C GLU A 112 6.43 12.70 4.34
N ASP A 113 7.19 13.77 4.06
CA ASP A 113 7.69 14.74 5.05
C ASP A 113 8.45 14.05 6.22
N ILE A 114 9.05 12.90 5.94
CA ILE A 114 9.89 12.15 6.88
C ILE A 114 11.30 12.74 6.79
N PRO A 115 11.88 13.26 7.88
CA PRO A 115 13.21 13.88 7.83
C PRO A 115 14.24 12.93 7.21
N GLY A 116 14.94 13.36 6.17
CA GLY A 116 15.93 12.54 5.46
C GLY A 116 17.04 12.03 6.38
N SER A 117 17.38 12.79 7.42
CA SER A 117 18.34 12.37 8.46
C SER A 117 17.84 11.15 9.25
N ALA A 118 16.55 11.08 9.55
CA ALA A 118 15.99 9.92 10.26
C ALA A 118 16.03 8.67 9.38
N LEU A 119 15.78 8.82 8.07
CA LEU A 119 15.89 7.73 7.10
C LEU A 119 17.36 7.29 6.91
N ALA A 120 18.28 8.24 6.74
CA ALA A 120 19.69 7.94 6.52
C ALA A 120 20.36 7.27 7.74
N GLU A 121 19.99 7.67 8.96
CA GLU A 121 20.50 7.06 10.20
C GLU A 121 19.78 5.76 10.55
N GLY A 122 18.48 5.68 10.28
CA GLY A 122 17.61 4.58 10.71
C GLY A 122 17.64 3.36 9.78
N ILE A 123 17.68 3.58 8.45
CA ILE A 123 17.55 2.47 7.49
C ILE A 123 18.75 1.54 7.60
N LYS A 124 18.48 0.29 7.98
CA LYS A 124 19.47 -0.78 7.98
C LYS A 124 19.44 -1.52 6.65
N TRP A 125 20.14 -0.98 5.66
CA TRP A 125 20.27 -1.60 4.34
C TRP A 125 20.81 -3.04 4.44
N GLY A 126 20.31 -3.91 3.57
CA GLY A 126 20.73 -5.30 3.49
C GLY A 126 20.21 -6.01 2.24
N TRP A 127 19.79 -5.23 1.24
CA TRP A 127 19.10 -5.70 0.05
C TRP A 127 19.49 -4.87 -1.17
N GLU A 128 19.39 -5.49 -2.34
CA GLU A 128 19.36 -4.80 -3.63
C GLU A 128 18.07 -5.15 -4.37
N SER A 129 17.68 -6.43 -4.34
CA SER A 129 16.42 -6.94 -4.89
C SER A 129 15.25 -6.80 -3.92
N PHE A 130 14.02 -6.94 -4.44
CA PHE A 130 12.81 -6.91 -3.61
C PHE A 130 12.67 -8.16 -2.72
N GLY A 131 13.07 -9.34 -3.21
CA GLY A 131 13.13 -10.56 -2.40
C GLY A 131 14.06 -10.42 -1.20
N GLU A 132 15.27 -9.90 -1.40
CA GLU A 132 16.21 -9.63 -0.29
C GLU A 132 15.66 -8.62 0.72
N TYR A 133 14.89 -7.63 0.28
CA TYR A 133 14.20 -6.69 1.17
C TYR A 133 13.20 -7.43 2.07
N MET A 134 12.30 -8.23 1.47
CA MET A 134 11.32 -9.01 2.24
C MET A 134 12.00 -9.99 3.22
N GLU A 135 13.04 -10.70 2.77
CA GLU A 135 13.77 -11.60 3.66
C GLU A 135 14.51 -10.88 4.79
N THR A 136 15.02 -9.67 4.52
CA THR A 136 15.70 -8.85 5.53
C THR A 136 14.71 -8.42 6.60
N LEU A 137 13.51 -8.02 6.21
CA LEU A 137 12.44 -7.68 7.15
C LEU A 137 11.94 -8.90 7.93
N ASP A 138 11.76 -10.06 7.29
CA ASP A 138 11.28 -11.29 7.95
C ASP A 138 12.23 -11.78 9.06
N ARG A 139 13.53 -11.47 8.94
CA ARG A 139 14.54 -11.76 9.98
C ARG A 139 14.49 -10.82 11.18
N MET A 140 13.77 -9.70 11.08
CA MET A 140 13.62 -8.73 12.15
C MET A 140 12.40 -9.06 13.03
N PRO A 141 12.47 -8.81 14.35
CA PRO A 141 11.29 -8.90 15.21
C PRO A 141 10.28 -7.80 14.86
N HIS A 142 8.99 -8.18 14.82
CA HIS A 142 7.87 -7.27 14.60
C HIS A 142 6.73 -7.57 15.58
N ALA A 143 6.10 -6.52 16.11
CA ALA A 143 4.94 -6.63 16.98
C ALA A 143 3.63 -6.89 16.22
N ILE A 144 3.57 -6.49 14.96
CA ILE A 144 2.43 -6.65 14.06
C ILE A 144 2.86 -7.32 12.75
N ASP A 145 1.91 -7.94 12.05
CA ASP A 145 2.16 -8.51 10.73
C ASP A 145 2.37 -7.39 9.68
N PHE A 146 3.02 -7.71 8.58
CA PHE A 146 3.18 -6.78 7.46
C PHE A 146 3.08 -7.48 6.11
N LEU A 147 2.73 -6.69 5.09
CA LEU A 147 2.68 -7.11 3.69
C LEU A 147 3.43 -6.07 2.85
N CYS A 148 4.21 -6.51 1.86
CA CYS A 148 5.01 -5.60 1.03
C CYS A 148 4.47 -5.50 -0.40
N GLN A 149 4.25 -4.27 -0.88
CA GLN A 149 3.99 -3.96 -2.29
C GLN A 149 5.26 -3.46 -2.96
N VAL A 150 5.45 -3.79 -4.24
CA VAL A 150 6.59 -3.29 -5.03
C VAL A 150 6.32 -1.84 -5.45
N PRO A 151 7.15 -0.86 -5.06
CA PRO A 151 6.98 0.54 -5.42
C PRO A 151 7.48 0.86 -6.84
N HIS A 152 6.64 1.52 -7.63
CA HIS A 152 6.97 1.92 -9.01
C HIS A 152 8.19 2.84 -9.12
N ASP A 153 8.32 3.85 -8.26
CA ASP A 153 9.46 4.79 -8.32
C ASP A 153 10.78 4.07 -8.07
N ALA A 154 10.82 3.13 -7.14
CA ALA A 154 11.99 2.30 -6.85
C ALA A 154 12.37 1.44 -8.07
N LEU A 155 11.39 0.82 -8.75
CA LEU A 155 11.63 0.08 -10.00
C LEU A 155 12.21 0.98 -11.10
N ARG A 156 11.66 2.19 -11.29
CA ARG A 156 12.16 3.14 -12.28
C ARG A 156 13.58 3.57 -11.96
N VAL A 157 13.88 3.95 -10.73
CA VAL A 157 15.25 4.32 -10.32
C VAL A 157 16.22 3.16 -10.54
N TYR A 158 15.84 1.94 -10.14
CA TYR A 158 16.71 0.77 -10.28
C TYR A 158 17.06 0.43 -11.74
N VAL A 159 16.10 0.56 -12.66
CA VAL A 159 16.27 0.19 -14.07
C VAL A 159 16.85 1.35 -14.89
N MET A 160 16.36 2.57 -14.68
CA MET A 160 16.66 3.73 -15.52
C MET A 160 17.74 4.65 -14.92
N GLY A 161 18.02 4.56 -13.62
CA GLY A 161 19.01 5.40 -12.93
C GLY A 161 18.68 6.89 -13.04
N GLU A 162 19.67 7.71 -13.44
CA GLU A 162 19.52 9.16 -13.61
C GLU A 162 18.37 9.55 -14.57
N ARG A 163 18.06 8.71 -15.57
CA ARG A 163 16.93 8.96 -16.48
C ARG A 163 15.58 8.99 -15.76
N ALA A 164 15.42 8.19 -14.70
CA ALA A 164 14.17 8.17 -13.94
C ALA A 164 13.95 9.47 -13.17
N VAL A 165 15.00 10.03 -12.57
CA VAL A 165 14.90 11.31 -11.82
C VAL A 165 14.87 12.53 -12.74
N ALA A 166 15.31 12.37 -13.99
CA ALA A 166 15.26 13.40 -15.03
C ALA A 166 13.92 13.44 -15.79
N ASP A 167 12.90 12.71 -15.32
CA ASP A 167 11.56 12.66 -15.93
C ASP A 167 11.58 12.17 -17.40
N GLU A 168 12.51 11.27 -17.74
CA GLU A 168 12.52 10.66 -19.06
C GLU A 168 11.46 9.56 -19.18
N ALA A 169 10.87 9.41 -20.36
CA ALA A 169 10.00 8.29 -20.64
C ALA A 169 10.78 6.96 -20.61
N ALA A 170 10.19 5.95 -19.96
CA ALA A 170 10.70 4.58 -20.00
C ALA A 170 10.66 4.06 -21.44
N THR A 171 11.76 3.47 -21.91
CA THR A 171 11.80 2.78 -23.20
C THR A 171 11.11 1.42 -23.09
N GLU A 172 10.81 0.79 -24.23
CA GLU A 172 10.27 -0.57 -24.25
C GLU A 172 11.15 -1.56 -23.46
N LYS A 173 12.48 -1.42 -23.55
CA LYS A 173 13.43 -2.25 -22.81
C LYS A 173 13.39 -2.00 -21.30
N ASP A 174 13.20 -0.74 -20.88
CA ASP A 174 13.06 -0.41 -19.46
C ASP A 174 11.78 -1.04 -18.91
N ILE A 175 10.66 -0.91 -19.64
CA ILE A 175 9.37 -1.50 -19.27
C ILE A 175 9.46 -3.03 -19.18
N GLU A 176 10.13 -3.68 -20.14
CA GLU A 176 10.36 -5.13 -20.10
C GLU A 176 11.16 -5.55 -18.87
N THR A 177 12.20 -4.79 -18.52
CA THR A 177 13.06 -5.06 -17.37
C THR A 177 12.30 -4.85 -16.06
N MET A 178 11.60 -3.72 -15.90
CA MET A 178 10.79 -3.44 -14.71
C MET A 178 9.68 -4.47 -14.54
N ARG A 179 9.01 -4.87 -15.63
CA ARG A 179 7.99 -5.94 -15.60
C ARG A 179 8.57 -7.27 -15.12
N ALA A 180 9.77 -7.63 -15.56
CA ALA A 180 10.44 -8.87 -15.14
C ALA A 180 10.80 -8.85 -13.65
N LEU A 181 11.30 -7.71 -13.14
CA LEU A 181 11.62 -7.54 -11.72
C LEU A 181 10.35 -7.58 -10.86
N LEU A 182 9.29 -6.87 -11.29
CA LEU A 182 7.99 -6.92 -10.61
C LEU A 182 7.43 -8.35 -10.59
N ARG A 183 7.54 -9.08 -11.70
CA ARG A 183 7.11 -10.47 -11.77
C ARG A 183 7.84 -11.35 -10.75
N ALA A 184 9.16 -11.26 -10.69
CA ALA A 184 9.97 -12.03 -9.75
C ALA A 184 9.57 -11.72 -8.30
N ALA A 185 9.44 -10.44 -7.95
CA ALA A 185 9.02 -10.01 -6.62
C ALA A 185 7.63 -10.56 -6.22
N LEU A 186 6.66 -10.57 -7.15
CA LEU A 186 5.34 -11.16 -6.93
C LEU A 186 5.42 -12.68 -6.70
N GLU A 187 6.27 -13.39 -7.45
CA GLU A 187 6.49 -14.84 -7.27
C GLU A 187 7.22 -15.16 -5.95
N GLU A 188 8.05 -14.23 -5.46
CA GLU A 188 8.78 -14.32 -4.19
C GLU A 188 7.94 -13.99 -2.95
N GLY A 189 6.74 -13.42 -3.13
CA GLY A 189 5.79 -13.20 -2.04
C GLY A 189 5.29 -11.77 -1.87
N ALA A 190 5.71 -10.82 -2.72
CA ALA A 190 5.15 -9.48 -2.72
C ALA A 190 3.63 -9.57 -2.95
N VAL A 191 2.85 -8.85 -2.14
CA VAL A 191 1.39 -8.93 -2.22
C VAL A 191 0.82 -8.12 -3.38
N GLY A 192 1.61 -7.22 -3.97
CA GLY A 192 1.13 -6.33 -5.00
C GLY A 192 2.17 -5.36 -5.54
N PHE A 193 1.66 -4.38 -6.27
CA PHE A 193 2.39 -3.29 -6.90
C PHE A 193 1.69 -1.98 -6.58
N SER A 194 2.44 -0.93 -6.31
CA SER A 194 1.89 0.41 -6.10
C SER A 194 2.45 1.42 -7.08
N THR A 195 1.64 2.41 -7.45
CA THR A 195 2.06 3.53 -8.32
C THR A 195 1.40 4.83 -7.89
N GLY A 196 2.11 5.93 -8.11
CA GLY A 196 1.64 7.29 -7.82
C GLY A 196 1.72 8.19 -9.04
N ARG A 197 0.60 8.84 -9.38
CA ARG A 197 0.46 9.91 -10.37
C ARG A 197 -0.17 11.14 -9.69
N SER A 198 0.55 11.69 -8.73
CA SER A 198 0.07 12.73 -7.81
C SER A 198 0.75 14.05 -8.10
N ASP A 199 -0.03 15.12 -8.25
CA ASP A 199 0.48 16.49 -8.42
C ASP A 199 1.22 16.95 -7.15
N ASN A 200 0.83 16.38 -6.00
CA ASN A 200 1.32 16.70 -4.67
C ASN A 200 2.60 15.95 -4.28
N HIS A 201 2.92 14.83 -4.94
CA HIS A 201 4.14 14.09 -4.62
C HIS A 201 5.33 14.74 -5.33
N ARG A 202 6.23 15.33 -4.53
CA ARG A 202 7.42 16.01 -5.02
C ARG A 202 8.64 15.51 -4.27
N SER A 203 9.80 15.47 -4.91
CA SER A 203 11.06 15.29 -4.19
C SER A 203 11.37 16.51 -3.33
N VAL A 204 12.38 16.42 -2.44
CA VAL A 204 12.84 17.57 -1.65
C VAL A 204 13.27 18.77 -2.49
N HIS A 205 13.58 18.54 -3.77
CA HIS A 205 13.96 19.57 -4.73
C HIS A 205 12.77 20.15 -5.51
N GLY A 206 11.55 19.71 -5.21
CA GLY A 206 10.32 20.14 -5.89
C GLY A 206 10.09 19.48 -7.25
N ALA A 207 10.91 18.51 -7.65
CA ALA A 207 10.72 17.75 -8.88
C ALA A 207 9.59 16.73 -8.71
N ALA A 208 8.93 16.35 -9.80
CA ALA A 208 7.94 15.28 -9.77
C ALA A 208 8.61 13.93 -9.42
N THR A 209 7.86 13.00 -8.85
CA THR A 209 8.40 11.66 -8.56
C THR A 209 8.67 10.90 -9.88
N PRO A 210 9.61 9.94 -9.89
CA PRO A 210 10.00 9.24 -11.12
C PRO A 210 8.84 8.69 -11.96
N ALA A 211 7.80 8.15 -11.32
CA ALA A 211 6.65 7.52 -11.97
C ALA A 211 5.46 8.46 -12.19
N SER A 212 5.53 9.71 -11.72
CA SER A 212 4.41 10.67 -11.78
C SER A 212 3.82 10.81 -13.19
N GLU A 213 4.67 10.82 -14.22
CA GLU A 213 4.30 10.93 -15.63
C GLU A 213 4.45 9.63 -16.44
N SER A 214 4.39 8.47 -15.76
CA SER A 214 4.46 7.16 -16.42
C SER A 214 3.43 7.01 -17.54
N THR A 215 3.88 6.55 -18.70
CA THR A 215 3.03 6.46 -19.88
C THR A 215 2.01 5.31 -19.78
N LEU A 216 0.96 5.35 -20.61
CA LEU A 216 0.04 4.22 -20.76
C LEU A 216 0.76 2.91 -21.09
N GLN A 217 1.76 2.95 -21.97
CA GLN A 217 2.53 1.77 -22.38
C GLN A 217 3.25 1.14 -21.18
N GLU A 218 3.77 1.97 -20.29
CA GLU A 218 4.46 1.55 -19.08
C GLU A 218 3.51 0.97 -18.05
N LEU A 219 2.41 1.66 -17.73
CA LEU A 219 1.40 1.18 -16.77
C LEU A 219 0.78 -0.15 -17.22
N VAL A 220 0.41 -0.26 -18.50
CA VAL A 220 -0.08 -1.52 -19.08
C VAL A 220 1.01 -2.58 -19.10
N GLY A 221 2.25 -2.21 -19.43
CA GLY A 221 3.40 -3.11 -19.43
C GLY A 221 3.65 -3.74 -18.06
N LEU A 222 3.66 -2.93 -17.00
CA LEU A 222 3.80 -3.40 -15.62
C LEU A 222 2.57 -4.20 -15.15
N GLY A 223 1.36 -3.77 -15.54
CA GLY A 223 0.14 -4.53 -15.27
C GLY A 223 0.22 -5.98 -15.79
N ARG A 224 0.89 -6.23 -16.92
CA ARG A 224 1.08 -7.59 -17.44
C ARG A 224 1.99 -8.49 -16.59
N ALA A 225 2.71 -7.96 -15.58
CA ALA A 225 3.47 -8.79 -14.65
C ALA A 225 2.57 -9.80 -13.89
N PHE A 226 1.30 -9.47 -13.70
CA PHE A 226 0.34 -10.32 -12.99
C PHE A 226 -0.23 -11.47 -13.84
N GLU A 227 0.04 -11.54 -15.14
CA GLU A 227 -0.53 -12.55 -16.03
C GLU A 227 -0.24 -13.98 -15.55
N GLY A 228 -1.30 -14.76 -15.28
CA GLY A 228 -1.19 -16.14 -14.81
C GLY A 228 -0.92 -16.31 -13.31
N LEU A 229 -0.81 -15.23 -12.54
CA LEU A 229 -0.73 -15.31 -11.07
C LEU A 229 -2.12 -15.39 -10.43
N SER A 230 -2.24 -16.19 -9.36
CA SER A 230 -3.48 -16.31 -8.57
C SER A 230 -3.63 -15.22 -7.51
N HIS A 231 -2.55 -14.50 -7.19
CA HIS A 231 -2.48 -13.44 -6.19
C HIS A 231 -2.01 -12.11 -6.81
N GLY A 232 -1.97 -11.06 -5.98
CA GLY A 232 -1.60 -9.71 -6.40
C GLY A 232 -2.75 -8.72 -6.28
N VAL A 233 -2.43 -7.52 -5.79
CA VAL A 233 -3.27 -6.31 -5.82
C VAL A 233 -2.48 -5.16 -6.44
N ILE A 234 -3.17 -4.25 -7.13
CA ILE A 234 -2.58 -2.99 -7.56
C ILE A 234 -3.09 -1.87 -6.65
N GLN A 235 -2.18 -1.02 -6.18
CA GLN A 235 -2.52 0.21 -5.48
C GLN A 235 -2.17 1.38 -6.39
N ALA A 236 -3.11 2.31 -6.57
CA ALA A 236 -2.92 3.49 -7.39
C ALA A 236 -3.33 4.74 -6.62
N VAL A 237 -2.40 5.68 -6.50
CA VAL A 237 -2.70 7.06 -6.10
C VAL A 237 -2.68 7.92 -7.34
N SER A 238 -3.71 8.74 -7.53
CA SER A 238 -3.68 9.78 -8.54
C SER A 238 -4.47 11.00 -8.10
N ASP A 239 -3.92 12.17 -8.43
CA ASP A 239 -4.62 13.44 -8.34
C ASP A 239 -5.38 13.78 -9.63
N PHE A 240 -5.24 12.92 -10.66
CA PHE A 240 -5.88 13.00 -11.97
C PHE A 240 -5.62 14.33 -12.70
N ASP A 241 -4.44 14.94 -12.50
CA ASP A 241 -4.05 16.27 -13.01
C ASP A 241 -4.97 17.42 -12.59
N MET A 242 -5.78 17.24 -11.55
CA MET A 242 -6.80 18.24 -11.19
C MET A 242 -6.23 19.60 -10.81
N ASN A 243 -4.98 19.67 -10.32
CA ASN A 243 -4.36 20.96 -10.00
C ASN A 243 -3.92 21.75 -11.24
N GLN A 244 -3.89 21.12 -12.41
CA GLN A 244 -3.53 21.77 -13.69
C GLN A 244 -4.70 22.51 -14.33
N PHE A 245 -5.91 22.36 -13.81
CA PHE A 245 -7.14 22.96 -14.34
C PHE A 245 -7.79 23.91 -13.33
N PRO A 246 -8.66 24.85 -13.78
CA PRO A 246 -9.37 25.74 -12.88
C PRO A 246 -10.22 24.98 -11.85
N LYS A 247 -10.39 25.58 -10.67
CA LYS A 247 -11.10 24.98 -9.53
C LYS A 247 -12.49 24.46 -9.92
N GLY A 248 -12.73 23.18 -9.67
CA GLY A 248 -14.01 22.51 -9.92
C GLY A 248 -14.27 22.08 -11.36
N GLU A 249 -13.36 22.36 -12.29
CA GLU A 249 -13.44 21.82 -13.65
C GLU A 249 -13.07 20.33 -13.70
N ARG A 250 -13.62 19.60 -14.67
CA ARG A 250 -13.31 18.18 -14.86
C ARG A 250 -11.95 17.96 -15.53
N GLY A 251 -11.43 18.98 -16.22
CA GLY A 251 -10.09 18.93 -16.83
C GLY A 251 -9.85 17.65 -17.63
N ARG A 252 -8.71 17.01 -17.34
CA ARG A 252 -8.30 15.72 -17.91
C ARG A 252 -8.62 14.49 -17.04
N PHE A 253 -9.62 14.60 -16.15
CA PHE A 253 -9.97 13.51 -15.24
C PHE A 253 -10.24 12.20 -15.99
N ASP A 254 -10.99 12.26 -17.09
CA ASP A 254 -11.38 11.05 -17.83
C ASP A 254 -10.19 10.38 -18.51
N GLU A 255 -9.24 11.14 -19.06
CA GLU A 255 -8.01 10.58 -19.63
C GLU A 255 -7.15 9.92 -18.54
N GLU A 256 -6.91 10.61 -17.42
CA GLU A 256 -6.08 10.06 -16.32
C GLU A 256 -6.75 8.86 -15.65
N PHE A 257 -8.06 8.87 -15.49
CA PHE A 257 -8.80 7.72 -14.95
C PHE A 257 -8.74 6.52 -15.89
N ASP A 258 -8.85 6.73 -17.20
CA ASP A 258 -8.76 5.65 -18.19
C ASP A 258 -7.36 5.00 -18.20
N LEU A 259 -6.28 5.73 -17.92
CA LEU A 259 -4.94 5.14 -17.74
C LEU A 259 -4.95 4.04 -16.65
N LEU A 260 -5.53 4.35 -15.49
CA LEU A 260 -5.63 3.40 -14.38
C LEU A 260 -6.51 2.20 -14.75
N ILE A 261 -7.62 2.44 -15.44
CA ILE A 261 -8.51 1.35 -15.88
C ILE A 261 -7.84 0.46 -16.93
N GLN A 262 -7.07 1.01 -17.86
CA GLN A 262 -6.31 0.21 -18.83
C GLN A 262 -5.23 -0.63 -18.14
N MET A 263 -4.56 -0.09 -17.12
CA MET A 263 -3.65 -0.86 -16.27
C MET A 263 -4.38 -2.00 -15.52
N ALA A 264 -5.55 -1.71 -14.93
CA ALA A 264 -6.37 -2.72 -14.26
C ALA A 264 -6.78 -3.87 -15.20
N ARG A 265 -7.20 -3.53 -16.43
CA ARG A 265 -7.55 -4.50 -17.47
C ARG A 265 -6.36 -5.38 -17.88
N ALA A 266 -5.16 -4.80 -17.96
CA ALA A 266 -3.95 -5.53 -18.28
C ALA A 266 -3.58 -6.52 -17.16
N ALA A 267 -3.71 -6.10 -15.91
CA ALA A 267 -3.35 -6.93 -14.76
C ALA A 267 -4.37 -8.02 -14.43
N LYS A 268 -5.67 -7.75 -14.64
CA LYS A 268 -6.77 -8.66 -14.24
C LYS A 268 -6.69 -9.05 -12.77
N ARG A 269 -6.28 -8.12 -11.93
CA ARG A 269 -6.18 -8.22 -10.47
C ARG A 269 -7.01 -7.11 -9.81
N PRO A 270 -7.37 -7.26 -8.52
CA PRO A 270 -7.98 -6.18 -7.77
C PRO A 270 -7.11 -4.93 -7.78
N MET A 271 -7.74 -3.77 -7.96
CA MET A 271 -7.10 -2.46 -7.89
C MET A 271 -7.73 -1.62 -6.79
N SER A 272 -6.91 -1.07 -5.91
CA SER A 272 -7.26 -0.07 -4.92
C SER A 272 -6.88 1.33 -5.44
N ILE A 273 -7.84 2.25 -5.50
CA ILE A 273 -7.65 3.63 -5.93
C ILE A 273 -7.87 4.56 -4.74
N SER A 274 -6.85 5.36 -4.41
CA SER A 274 -7.00 6.40 -3.39
C SER A 274 -8.08 7.40 -3.78
N THR A 275 -9.02 7.63 -2.86
CA THR A 275 -10.20 8.45 -3.07
C THR A 275 -10.30 9.46 -1.94
N MET A 276 -10.14 10.73 -2.25
CA MET A 276 -10.20 11.82 -1.28
C MET A 276 -11.01 12.99 -1.80
N GLN A 277 -11.59 13.75 -0.87
CA GLN A 277 -12.17 15.05 -1.18
C GLN A 277 -11.08 16.12 -1.14
N ARG A 278 -10.99 16.93 -2.20
CA ARG A 278 -10.02 18.03 -2.33
C ARG A 278 -10.76 19.35 -2.48
N ASP A 279 -10.23 20.42 -1.90
CA ASP A 279 -10.86 21.76 -2.03
C ASP A 279 -10.81 22.27 -3.48
N HIS A 280 -9.67 22.09 -4.17
CA HIS A 280 -9.51 22.52 -5.56
C HIS A 280 -10.41 21.76 -6.54
N SER A 281 -10.80 20.53 -6.20
CA SER A 281 -11.67 19.68 -7.03
C SER A 281 -12.77 19.00 -6.20
N PRO A 282 -13.81 19.76 -5.79
CA PRO A 282 -14.81 19.30 -4.82
C PRO A 282 -15.70 18.16 -5.32
N ASN A 283 -15.75 17.92 -6.64
CA ASN A 283 -16.53 16.87 -7.27
C ASN A 283 -15.72 15.63 -7.65
N GLN A 284 -14.38 15.68 -7.55
CA GLN A 284 -13.50 14.60 -8.03
C GLN A 284 -13.83 13.24 -7.39
N TRP A 285 -14.05 13.19 -6.08
CA TRP A 285 -14.40 11.95 -5.39
C TRP A 285 -15.67 11.28 -5.96
N ARG A 286 -16.65 12.07 -6.43
CA ARG A 286 -17.86 11.53 -7.08
C ARG A 286 -17.52 10.89 -8.41
N TRP A 287 -16.68 11.57 -9.20
CA TRP A 287 -16.23 11.06 -10.50
C TRP A 287 -15.41 9.78 -10.35
N ILE A 288 -14.58 9.67 -9.31
CA ILE A 288 -13.84 8.45 -8.97
C ILE A 288 -14.83 7.32 -8.65
N LEU A 289 -15.82 7.56 -7.78
CA LEU A 289 -16.82 6.54 -7.42
C LEU A 289 -17.68 6.11 -8.63
N GLU A 290 -18.11 7.06 -9.46
CA GLU A 290 -18.86 6.79 -10.69
C GLU A 290 -18.03 5.95 -11.68
N GLY A 291 -16.77 6.33 -11.90
CA GLY A 291 -15.85 5.60 -12.76
C GLY A 291 -15.52 4.20 -12.24
N ALA A 292 -15.30 4.07 -10.93
CA ALA A 292 -15.04 2.79 -10.28
C ALA A 292 -16.26 1.86 -10.36
N GLN A 293 -17.47 2.39 -10.13
CA GLN A 293 -18.70 1.60 -10.28
C GLN A 293 -18.87 1.11 -11.72
N LYS A 294 -18.65 1.99 -12.72
CA LYS A 294 -18.70 1.59 -14.14
C LYS A 294 -17.69 0.49 -14.46
N ALA A 295 -16.47 0.61 -13.96
CA ALA A 295 -15.43 -0.41 -14.14
C ALA A 295 -15.83 -1.76 -13.48
N VAL A 296 -16.46 -1.73 -12.31
CA VAL A 296 -17.00 -2.92 -11.64
C VAL A 296 -18.14 -3.55 -12.46
N ASP A 297 -19.04 -2.74 -13.01
CA ASP A 297 -20.12 -3.22 -13.88
C ASP A 297 -19.59 -3.86 -15.17
N GLU A 298 -18.41 -3.44 -15.63
CA GLU A 298 -17.65 -4.05 -16.75
C GLU A 298 -16.84 -5.30 -16.35
N GLY A 299 -16.87 -5.71 -15.08
CA GLY A 299 -16.26 -6.94 -14.57
C GLY A 299 -14.84 -6.78 -14.01
N LEU A 300 -14.37 -5.55 -13.77
CA LEU A 300 -13.13 -5.30 -13.03
C LEU A 300 -13.38 -5.33 -11.50
N ASP A 301 -12.34 -5.56 -10.71
CA ASP A 301 -12.41 -5.47 -9.24
C ASP A 301 -11.71 -4.18 -8.79
N ILE A 302 -12.46 -3.09 -8.76
CA ILE A 302 -11.97 -1.77 -8.34
C ILE A 302 -12.52 -1.45 -6.95
N ARG A 303 -11.62 -1.02 -6.05
CA ARG A 303 -11.93 -0.59 -4.69
C ARG A 303 -11.47 0.84 -4.49
N CYS A 304 -12.32 1.67 -3.91
CA CYS A 304 -11.97 3.03 -3.51
C CYS A 304 -11.46 3.00 -2.06
N GLN A 305 -10.23 3.46 -1.86
CA GLN A 305 -9.57 3.55 -0.56
C GLN A 305 -9.66 4.98 -0.03
N VAL A 306 -10.11 5.13 1.22
CA VAL A 306 -10.28 6.44 1.87
C VAL A 306 -9.44 6.50 3.14
N GLY A 307 -8.84 7.65 3.42
CA GLY A 307 -8.17 7.89 4.70
C GLY A 307 -9.18 8.09 5.83
N ALA A 308 -8.79 7.73 7.06
CA ALA A 308 -9.61 7.99 8.25
C ALA A 308 -9.67 9.49 8.63
N ARG A 309 -8.76 10.30 8.08
CA ARG A 309 -8.70 11.75 8.22
C ARG A 309 -8.50 12.40 6.86
N ALA A 310 -8.93 13.64 6.72
CA ALA A 310 -8.60 14.44 5.55
C ALA A 310 -7.09 14.75 5.53
N ILE A 311 -6.51 14.79 4.34
CA ILE A 311 -5.13 15.21 4.10
C ILE A 311 -5.19 16.68 3.69
N GLY A 312 -4.46 17.55 4.40
CA GLY A 312 -4.47 19.00 4.22
C GLY A 312 -3.86 19.76 5.37
#